data_AF-A0A7S1ZQS8-F1
#
_entry.id   AF-A0A7S1ZQS8-F1
#
_cell.length_a   1.000
_cell.length_b   1.000
_cell.length_c   1.000
_cell.angle_alpha   90.00
_cell.angle_beta   90.00
_cell.angle_gamma   90.00
#
_symmetry.space_group_name_H-M   'P 1'
#
loop_
_entity.id
_entity.type
_entity.pdbx_description
1 polymer ?
#
loop_
_entity_poly.entity_id
_entity_poly.type
_entity_poly.pdbx_seq_one_letter_code
_entity_poly.pdbx_strand_id
1 'polypeptide(L)'
;GKLGHAEVVAVSIPSSKFEDFATEYFNLFDKDGLRPDQFGDRGTEYRNLVGVPGGKDSEYAKLLVKASIAAGDKMDFAVGKGDDADLAKVAWIMDSDRYPFYKGEQYHQFHDGFKLGENYPGSYNNLAGTFARGGENFGSCPNGMVG
;
A
#
# COMPACT_ATOMS: atom_id res chain seq x y z
N GLY A 1 -12.09 -3.49 -8.28
CA GLY A 1 -11.77 -4.88 -8.61
C GLY A 1 -12.90 -5.82 -8.20
N LYS A 2 -13.19 -6.82 -9.04
CA LYS A 2 -14.25 -7.84 -8.79
C LYS A 2 -13.92 -8.82 -7.66
N LEU A 3 -12.66 -8.87 -7.23
CA LEU A 3 -12.16 -9.85 -6.25
C LEU A 3 -12.03 -9.28 -4.82
N GLY A 4 -12.30 -7.98 -4.60
CA GLY A 4 -12.22 -7.35 -3.28
C GLY A 4 -10.81 -7.02 -2.77
N HIS A 5 -9.75 -7.40 -3.48
CA HIS A 5 -8.37 -7.01 -3.14
C HIS A 5 -8.09 -5.53 -3.40
N ALA A 6 -7.05 -5.01 -2.76
CA ALA A 6 -6.40 -3.75 -3.09
C ALA A 6 -4.90 -3.96 -3.23
N GLU A 7 -4.28 -3.15 -4.07
CA GLU A 7 -2.83 -3.10 -4.21
C GLU A 7 -2.22 -2.47 -2.95
N VAL A 8 -1.29 -3.19 -2.34
CA VAL A 8 -0.61 -2.78 -1.11
C VAL A 8 0.84 -3.26 -1.14
N VAL A 9 1.70 -2.55 -0.40
CA VAL A 9 3.08 -3.00 -0.15
C VAL A 9 3.15 -3.54 1.27
N ALA A 10 3.51 -4.82 1.42
CA ALA A 10 3.78 -5.41 2.72
C ALA A 10 5.24 -5.12 3.13
N VAL A 11 5.42 -4.53 4.31
CA VAL A 11 6.73 -4.17 4.85
C VAL A 11 6.88 -4.61 6.31
N SER A 12 8.09 -5.00 6.68
CA SER A 12 8.47 -5.27 8.07
C SER A 12 9.16 -4.04 8.65
N ILE A 13 8.49 -3.37 9.60
CA ILE A 13 8.98 -2.14 10.22
C ILE A 13 9.24 -2.41 11.71
N PRO A 14 10.40 -2.04 12.27
CA PRO A 14 10.58 -2.02 13.71
C PRO A 14 9.51 -1.15 14.37
N SER A 15 8.87 -1.60 15.45
CA SER A 15 7.75 -0.86 16.08
C SER A 15 8.08 0.59 16.42
N SER A 16 9.33 0.88 16.80
CA SER A 16 9.82 2.23 17.10
C SER A 16 9.93 3.16 15.89
N LYS A 17 9.78 2.63 14.67
CA LYS A 17 9.86 3.35 13.39
C LYS A 17 8.53 3.48 12.67
N PHE A 18 7.45 2.99 13.27
CA PHE A 18 6.13 3.08 12.65
C PHE A 18 5.66 4.52 12.44
N GLU A 19 5.90 5.43 13.40
CA GLU A 19 5.50 6.85 13.26
C GLU A 19 6.31 7.57 12.16
N ASP A 20 7.60 7.25 12.03
CA ASP A 20 8.45 7.75 10.93
C ASP A 20 7.90 7.27 9.58
N PHE A 21 7.53 5.98 9.47
CA PHE A 21 6.90 5.44 8.27
C PHE A 21 5.55 6.09 7.96
N ALA A 22 4.70 6.28 8.96
CA ALA A 22 3.40 6.94 8.79
C ALA A 22 3.56 8.36 8.26
N THR A 23 4.58 9.08 8.73
CA THR A 23 4.93 10.42 8.23
C THR A 23 5.25 10.39 6.74
N GLU A 24 6.10 9.45 6.30
CA GLU A 24 6.42 9.31 4.87
C GLU A 24 5.21 8.89 4.03
N TYR A 25 4.34 8.03 4.56
CA TYR A 25 3.08 7.69 3.90
C TYR A 25 2.22 8.94 3.66
N PHE A 26 2.08 9.86 4.63
CA PHE A 26 1.32 11.09 4.44
C PHE A 26 1.98 12.10 3.49
N ASN A 27 3.30 12.05 3.32
CA ASN A 27 4.03 12.87 2.34
C ASN A 27 3.69 12.50 0.89
N LEU A 28 3.11 11.31 0.66
CA LEU A 28 2.68 10.89 -0.68
C LEU A 28 1.44 11.64 -1.17
N PHE A 29 0.64 12.20 -0.26
CA PHE A 29 -0.60 12.91 -0.60
C PHE A 29 -0.32 14.39 -0.89
N ASP A 30 -1.09 14.95 -1.82
CA ASP A 30 -0.98 16.37 -2.13
C ASP A 30 -1.48 17.28 -0.99
N LYS A 31 -1.53 18.58 -1.23
CA LYS A 31 -2.01 19.56 -0.25
C LYS A 31 -3.48 19.37 0.14
N ASP A 32 -4.27 18.74 -0.72
CA ASP A 32 -5.70 18.52 -0.53
C ASP A 32 -6.00 17.10 0.00
N GLY A 33 -4.98 16.28 0.25
CA GLY A 33 -5.13 14.90 0.73
C GLY A 33 -5.45 13.90 -0.38
N LEU A 34 -5.19 14.26 -1.63
CA LEU A 34 -5.42 13.37 -2.77
C LEU A 34 -4.15 12.57 -3.08
N ARG A 35 -4.35 11.30 -3.45
CA ARG A 35 -3.28 10.44 -3.95
C ARG A 35 -2.78 10.95 -5.31
N PRO A 36 -1.50 10.73 -5.65
CA PRO A 36 -0.94 11.05 -6.95
C PRO A 36 -1.33 9.98 -8.00
N ASP A 37 -2.61 9.60 -8.04
CA ASP A 37 -3.12 8.54 -8.92
C ASP A 37 -2.83 8.91 -10.38
N GLN A 38 -2.26 7.95 -11.12
CA GLN A 38 -1.90 8.16 -12.51
C GLN A 38 -2.92 7.53 -13.45
N PHE A 39 -3.10 8.14 -14.63
CA PHE A 39 -3.68 7.54 -15.84
C PHE A 39 -4.95 6.67 -15.68
N GLY A 40 -5.73 6.81 -14.61
CA GLY A 40 -6.95 6.04 -14.38
C GLY A 40 -6.89 4.98 -13.29
N ASP A 41 -5.87 4.98 -12.40
CA ASP A 41 -5.82 4.19 -11.16
C ASP A 41 -7.01 4.55 -10.24
N ARG A 42 -8.17 4.01 -10.57
CA ARG A 42 -9.46 4.28 -9.94
C ARG A 42 -10.24 3.01 -9.83
N GLY A 43 -10.91 2.84 -8.70
CA GLY A 43 -11.66 1.63 -8.41
C GLY A 43 -11.16 0.98 -7.14
N THR A 44 -11.94 0.02 -6.65
CA THR A 44 -11.71 -0.56 -5.33
C THR A 44 -10.32 -1.18 -5.20
N GLU A 45 -9.69 -1.66 -6.27
CA GLU A 45 -8.32 -2.18 -6.28
C GLU A 45 -7.25 -1.14 -5.93
N TYR A 46 -7.53 0.16 -6.15
CA TYR A 46 -6.61 1.26 -5.86
C TYR A 46 -6.98 2.03 -4.60
N ARG A 47 -8.04 1.62 -3.87
CA ARG A 47 -8.53 2.30 -2.67
C ARG A 47 -7.40 2.50 -1.63
N ASN A 48 -7.44 3.63 -0.96
CA ASN A 48 -6.39 3.98 -0.01
C ASN A 48 -6.64 3.25 1.31
N LEU A 49 -5.65 2.48 1.77
CA LEU A 49 -5.77 1.71 3.00
C LEU A 49 -4.43 1.49 3.67
N VAL A 50 -4.47 1.27 4.98
CA VAL A 50 -3.30 0.88 5.79
C VAL A 50 -3.69 -0.33 6.63
N GLY A 51 -2.97 -1.43 6.44
CA GLY A 51 -3.13 -2.64 7.25
C GLY A 51 -2.19 -2.64 8.44
N VAL A 52 -2.73 -2.82 9.65
CA VAL A 52 -1.95 -2.97 10.88
C VAL A 52 -2.49 -4.14 11.71
N PRO A 53 -1.65 -4.85 12.49
CA PRO A 53 -2.10 -5.92 13.38
C PRO A 53 -3.11 -5.38 14.40
N GLY A 54 -4.27 -6.04 14.53
CA GLY A 54 -5.39 -5.60 15.37
C GLY A 54 -6.22 -4.43 14.82
N GLY A 55 -5.94 -3.96 13.60
CA GLY A 55 -6.71 -2.92 12.91
C GLY A 55 -6.89 -1.63 13.72
N LYS A 56 -8.14 -1.13 13.81
CA LYS A 56 -8.47 0.13 14.50
C LYS A 56 -8.09 0.16 15.98
N ASP A 57 -8.05 -1.01 16.63
CA ASP A 57 -7.79 -1.15 18.06
C ASP A 57 -6.28 -1.23 18.36
N SER A 58 -5.46 -1.25 17.31
CA SER A 58 -4.00 -1.25 17.37
C SER A 58 -3.43 0.08 17.86
N GLU A 59 -2.31 0.05 18.57
CA GLU A 59 -1.53 1.26 18.86
C GLU A 59 -1.04 1.92 17.57
N TYR A 60 -0.75 1.13 16.54
CA TYR A 60 -0.33 1.64 15.23
C TYR A 60 -1.43 2.46 14.55
N ALA A 61 -2.72 2.14 14.74
CA ALA A 61 -3.81 2.96 14.23
C ALA A 61 -3.83 4.35 14.89
N LYS A 62 -3.53 4.44 16.20
CA LYS A 62 -3.41 5.72 16.90
C LYS A 62 -2.23 6.54 16.41
N LEU A 63 -1.07 5.89 16.20
CA LEU A 63 0.11 6.54 15.64
C LEU A 63 -0.13 7.05 14.22
N LEU A 64 -0.88 6.30 13.40
CA LEU A 64 -1.27 6.71 12.06
C LEU A 64 -2.13 7.99 12.09
N VAL A 65 -3.16 8.03 12.94
CA VAL A 65 -4.00 9.23 13.10
C VAL A 65 -3.19 10.41 13.63
N LYS A 66 -2.32 10.19 14.62
CA LYS A 66 -1.42 11.22 15.14
C LYS A 66 -0.53 11.82 14.05
N ALA A 67 0.07 10.97 13.21
CA ALA A 67 0.90 11.41 12.08
C ALA A 67 0.07 12.17 11.02
N SER A 68 -1.17 11.76 10.76
CA SER A 68 -2.08 12.49 9.86
C SER A 68 -2.34 13.92 10.34
N ILE A 69 -2.66 14.07 11.63
CA ILE A 69 -2.88 15.38 12.25
C ILE A 69 -1.63 16.25 12.13
N ALA A 70 -0.45 15.68 12.41
CA ALA A 70 0.83 16.38 12.26
C ALA A 70 1.13 16.78 10.80
N ALA A 71 0.65 16.00 9.82
CA ALA A 71 0.76 16.27 8.39
C ALA A 71 -0.32 17.24 7.84
N GLY A 72 -1.13 17.84 8.72
CA GLY A 72 -2.14 18.84 8.37
C GLY A 72 -3.57 18.30 8.24
N ASP A 73 -3.81 17.08 8.72
CA ASP A 73 -5.15 16.48 8.86
C ASP A 73 -5.99 16.49 7.57
N LYS A 74 -5.35 16.11 6.47
CA LYS A 74 -5.92 16.25 5.11
C LYS A 74 -6.88 15.11 4.72
N MET A 75 -6.97 14.07 5.54
CA MET A 75 -7.70 12.83 5.23
C MET A 75 -8.50 12.33 6.42
N ASP A 76 -9.63 11.71 6.11
CA ASP A 76 -10.45 10.97 7.05
C ASP A 76 -9.98 9.51 7.19
N PHE A 77 -10.34 8.88 8.30
CA PHE A 77 -10.11 7.46 8.55
C PHE A 77 -11.42 6.73 8.74
N ALA A 78 -11.49 5.53 8.19
CA ALA A 78 -12.62 4.63 8.40
C ALA A 78 -12.13 3.20 8.61
N VAL A 79 -12.95 2.40 9.29
CA VAL A 79 -12.62 0.99 9.55
C VAL A 79 -12.97 0.19 8.30
N GLY A 80 -11.98 -0.48 7.72
CA GLY A 80 -12.21 -1.28 6.51
C GLY A 80 -12.81 -2.65 6.81
N LYS A 81 -13.58 -3.15 5.85
CA LYS A 81 -14.24 -4.47 5.89
C LYS A 81 -13.82 -5.42 4.75
N GLY A 82 -12.88 -4.97 3.91
CA GLY A 82 -12.33 -5.78 2.82
C GLY A 82 -12.66 -5.14 1.48
N ASP A 83 -13.89 -5.28 1.01
CA ASP A 83 -14.36 -4.83 -0.32
C ASP A 83 -14.75 -3.34 -0.37
N ASP A 84 -14.08 -2.51 0.41
CA ASP A 84 -14.42 -1.11 0.61
C ASP A 84 -14.35 -0.28 -0.69
N ALA A 85 -15.13 0.81 -0.72
CA ALA A 85 -15.14 1.73 -1.84
C ALA A 85 -13.83 2.51 -1.97
N ASP A 86 -13.48 2.89 -3.20
CA ASP A 86 -12.44 3.87 -3.47
C ASP A 86 -13.01 5.27 -3.24
N LEU A 87 -12.63 5.89 -2.11
CA LEU A 87 -13.13 7.19 -1.68
C LEU A 87 -11.98 8.19 -1.62
N ALA A 88 -12.22 9.38 -2.16
CA ALA A 88 -11.26 10.47 -2.07
C ALA A 88 -11.03 10.86 -0.60
N LYS A 89 -9.77 11.06 -0.23
CA LYS A 89 -9.34 11.54 1.10
C LYS A 89 -9.75 10.65 2.28
N VAL A 90 -10.02 9.36 2.04
CA VAL A 90 -10.29 8.39 3.11
C VAL A 90 -9.19 7.34 3.09
N ALA A 91 -8.62 7.05 4.25
CA ALA A 91 -7.76 5.88 4.44
C ALA A 91 -8.50 4.81 5.24
N TRP A 92 -8.67 3.61 4.66
CA TRP A 92 -9.25 2.47 5.36
C TRP A 92 -8.22 1.83 6.29
N ILE A 93 -8.49 1.81 7.60
CA ILE A 93 -7.68 1.06 8.56
C ILE A 93 -8.13 -0.40 8.52
N MET A 94 -7.27 -1.26 7.99
CA MET A 94 -7.50 -2.69 7.85
C MET A 94 -6.86 -3.46 9.01
N ASP A 95 -7.55 -4.47 9.51
CA ASP A 95 -6.98 -5.44 10.45
C ASP A 95 -6.19 -6.51 9.68
N SER A 96 -4.86 -6.46 9.72
CA SER A 96 -4.01 -7.40 9.00
C SER A 96 -4.07 -8.83 9.54
N ASP A 97 -4.56 -9.02 10.77
CA ASP A 97 -4.76 -10.37 11.33
C ASP A 97 -6.03 -11.02 10.75
N ARG A 98 -6.93 -10.22 10.16
CA ARG A 98 -8.17 -10.67 9.52
C ARG A 98 -8.11 -10.68 8.01
N TYR A 99 -7.45 -9.68 7.41
CA TYR A 99 -7.33 -9.55 5.96
C TYR A 99 -5.91 -9.90 5.53
N PRO A 100 -5.67 -11.11 4.99
CA PRO A 100 -4.34 -11.57 4.66
C PRO A 100 -3.75 -10.83 3.46
N PHE A 101 -2.43 -10.70 3.47
CA PHE A 101 -1.66 -10.24 2.32
C PHE A 101 -1.39 -11.40 1.35
N TYR A 102 -1.60 -11.14 0.06
CA TYR A 102 -1.23 -12.04 -1.02
C TYR A 102 -0.16 -11.37 -1.85
N LYS A 103 0.99 -12.03 -1.97
CA LYS A 103 2.11 -11.51 -2.75
C LYS A 103 1.73 -11.47 -4.23
N GLY A 104 2.00 -10.34 -4.89
CA GLY A 104 1.82 -10.19 -6.33
C GLY A 104 2.87 -10.95 -7.15
N GLU A 105 2.66 -10.98 -8.46
CA GLU A 105 3.57 -11.58 -9.45
C GLU A 105 4.94 -10.89 -9.44
N GLN A 106 5.95 -11.58 -9.99
CA GLN A 106 7.33 -11.10 -10.00
C GLN A 106 7.49 -9.72 -10.66
N TYR A 107 6.74 -9.42 -11.72
CA TYR A 107 6.83 -8.12 -12.41
C TYR A 107 6.25 -6.96 -11.60
N HIS A 108 5.43 -7.24 -10.58
CA HIS A 108 4.97 -6.27 -9.59
C HIS A 108 5.98 -6.07 -8.44
N GLN A 109 7.14 -6.72 -8.48
CA GLN A 109 8.15 -6.59 -7.44
C GLN A 109 9.33 -5.77 -7.95
N PHE A 110 9.79 -4.82 -7.12
CA PHE A 110 10.96 -3.99 -7.40
C PHE A 110 10.89 -3.20 -8.71
N HIS A 111 9.68 -2.88 -9.18
CA HIS A 111 9.49 -2.00 -10.34
C HIS A 111 9.67 -0.52 -9.94
N ASP A 112 9.84 0.32 -10.94
CA ASP A 112 9.89 1.77 -10.77
C ASP A 112 8.55 2.32 -10.27
N GLY A 113 8.59 3.45 -9.57
CA GLY A 113 7.35 4.09 -9.16
C GLY A 113 6.54 4.49 -10.40
N PHE A 114 5.22 4.46 -10.27
CA PHE A 114 4.36 4.85 -11.38
C PHE A 114 4.49 6.35 -11.68
N LYS A 115 4.96 7.19 -10.73
CA LYS A 115 5.13 8.62 -10.97
C LYS A 115 6.08 8.89 -12.15
N LEU A 116 5.72 9.82 -13.05
CA LEU A 116 6.60 10.20 -14.16
C LEU A 116 7.96 10.66 -13.62
N GLY A 117 9.03 9.96 -14.03
CA GLY A 117 10.40 10.22 -13.60
C GLY A 117 10.83 9.52 -12.31
N GLU A 118 9.98 8.68 -11.71
CA GLU A 118 10.31 7.89 -10.51
C GLU A 118 11.02 6.57 -10.87
N ASN A 119 12.19 6.70 -11.50
CA ASN A 119 13.02 5.56 -11.85
C ASN A 119 13.97 5.20 -10.70
N TYR A 120 14.07 3.93 -10.36
CA TYR A 120 15.02 3.42 -9.39
C TYR A 120 16.28 2.89 -10.09
N PRO A 121 17.41 2.74 -9.36
CA PRO A 121 18.63 2.17 -9.95
C PRO A 121 18.42 0.72 -10.37
N GLY A 122 19.11 0.29 -11.43
CA GLY A 122 19.04 -1.11 -11.87
C GLY A 122 19.45 -2.13 -10.80
N SER A 123 20.25 -1.74 -9.79
CA SER A 123 20.53 -2.60 -8.64
C SER A 123 19.28 -2.94 -7.82
N TYR A 124 18.30 -2.04 -7.76
CA TYR A 124 16.99 -2.27 -7.17
C TYR A 124 16.10 -3.10 -8.10
N ASN A 125 15.93 -2.70 -9.37
CA ASN A 125 15.02 -3.42 -10.27
C ASN A 125 15.43 -4.87 -10.55
N ASN A 126 16.73 -5.17 -10.46
CA ASN A 126 17.25 -6.53 -10.62
C ASN A 126 17.00 -7.45 -9.41
N LEU A 127 16.47 -6.94 -8.28
CA LEU A 127 16.20 -7.73 -7.08
C LEU A 127 15.11 -8.79 -7.34
N ALA A 128 14.06 -8.48 -8.11
CA ALA A 128 12.99 -9.43 -8.43
C ALA A 128 13.56 -10.72 -9.06
N GLY A 129 14.39 -10.56 -10.10
CA GLY A 129 15.07 -11.67 -10.75
C GLY A 129 16.10 -12.37 -9.86
N THR A 130 16.75 -11.62 -8.97
CA THR A 130 17.72 -12.19 -8.02
C THR A 130 17.04 -13.10 -7.00
N PHE A 131 15.93 -12.66 -6.41
CA PHE A 131 15.14 -13.46 -5.49
C PHE A 131 14.49 -14.66 -6.17
N ALA A 132 13.93 -14.48 -7.38
CA ALA A 132 13.36 -15.59 -8.16
C ALA A 132 14.40 -16.70 -8.42
N ARG A 133 15.63 -16.33 -8.82
CA ARG A 133 16.74 -17.28 -8.98
C ARG A 133 17.17 -17.94 -7.67
N GLY A 134 16.97 -17.26 -6.54
CA GLY A 134 17.17 -17.79 -5.19
C GLY A 134 16.06 -18.71 -4.69
N GLY A 135 15.00 -18.93 -5.47
CA GLY A 135 13.87 -19.80 -5.12
C GLY A 135 12.67 -19.08 -4.51
N GLU A 136 12.65 -17.74 -4.51
CA GLU A 136 11.49 -16.98 -4.06
C GLU A 136 10.28 -17.27 -4.93
N ASN A 137 9.17 -17.69 -4.30
CA ASN A 137 7.91 -17.92 -4.99
C ASN A 137 7.06 -16.64 -4.94
N PHE A 138 7.03 -15.92 -6.05
CA PHE A 138 6.12 -14.79 -6.26
C PHE A 138 4.69 -15.27 -6.49
N GLY A 139 3.72 -14.37 -6.37
CA GLY A 139 2.32 -14.67 -6.71
C GLY A 139 2.20 -15.24 -8.12
N SER A 140 1.15 -16.03 -8.34
CA SER A 140 0.78 -16.49 -9.68
C SER A 140 -0.49 -15.78 -10.12
N CYS A 141 -0.50 -15.28 -11.35
CA CYS A 141 -1.70 -14.74 -11.96
C CYS A 141 -2.66 -15.89 -12.23
N PRO A 142 -3.91 -15.88 -11.72
CA PRO A 142 -4.89 -16.91 -12.04
C PRO A 142 -5.21 -17.01 -13.55
N ASN A 143 -4.87 -15.98 -14.34
CA ASN A 143 -5.21 -15.87 -15.76
C ASN A 143 -4.02 -15.99 -16.74
N GLY A 144 -2.80 -16.24 -16.27
CA GLY A 144 -1.69 -16.75 -17.11
C GLY A 144 -1.18 -15.92 -18.32
N MET A 145 -1.83 -14.84 -18.73
CA MET A 145 -1.49 -13.98 -19.88
C MET A 145 -2.19 -12.63 -19.59
N VAL A 146 -1.57 -11.46 -19.49
CA VAL A 146 -0.69 -10.77 -20.43
C VAL A 146 0.06 -9.72 -19.60
N GLY A 147 1.39 -9.77 -19.61
CA GLY A 147 2.26 -8.62 -19.36
C GLY A 147 2.66 -7.98 -20.69
#